data_AF-A0A2I0TK21-F1
#
_entry.id   AF-A0A2I0TK21-F1
#
_cell.length_a   1.000
_cell.length_b   1.000
_cell.length_c   1.000
_cell.angle_alpha   90.00
_cell.angle_beta   90.00
_cell.angle_gamma   90.00
#
_symmetry.space_group_name_H-M   'P 1'
#
loop_
_entity.id
_entity.type
_entity.pdbx_description
1 polymer ?
#
loop_
_entity_poly.entity_id
_entity_poly.type
_entity_poly.pdbx_seq_one_letter_code
_entity_poly.pdbx_strand_id
1 'polypeptide(L)'
;MLISLAIVIALPKPHGIRALIASTILRLIFSVGLQPTLFLLGAFNVCNKIIFLMSFVGNCGTFTRGYKAMIMDVEFLYHLLYLLICALGLFVHEFFYSLLLFDLVYREETLLNVIKSVTRNGRSIILTAVLALILVYLFSIVGYLFFKDDFILEVDKLPNETLLPDRTEPGETMTGEFLYSDVCKAGSSENCSSIIPSDQLIAEEMEEENKEHTCETLLMCIVTVLSHGLRSGGGVGDVLRKPSKEEPLFAARVIYDLLFFFMVIIIVLNLIFGVIIDTFADLRSEKQKKEEILKTTCFICGLERDKFDNKTVTFEEHIKEEHNMWHYLCFIVLVKVKDSTEYTGPESYVAEMIKMTEQRKQKQRIGLLGHPPPVAVNPQQPA
;
A
#
# COMPACT_ATOMS: atom_id res chain seq x y z
N MET A 1 5.84 -7.39 39.98
CA MET A 1 6.52 -6.16 40.43
C MET A 1 8.02 -6.37 40.50
N LEU A 2 8.54 -7.31 41.29
CA LEU A 2 9.98 -7.55 41.42
C LEU A 2 10.64 -8.17 40.17
N ILE A 3 9.97 -9.13 39.52
CA ILE A 3 10.50 -9.82 38.32
C ILE A 3 10.51 -8.88 37.11
N SER A 4 9.45 -8.09 36.91
CA SER A 4 9.36 -7.12 35.81
C SER A 4 10.32 -5.94 35.98
N LEU A 5 10.55 -5.48 37.22
CA LEU A 5 11.52 -4.43 37.53
C LEU A 5 12.98 -4.95 37.36
N ALA A 6 13.25 -6.20 37.76
CA ALA A 6 14.56 -6.83 37.58
C ALA A 6 14.93 -7.04 36.10
N ILE A 7 13.97 -7.45 35.26
CA ILE A 7 14.16 -7.60 33.81
C ILE A 7 14.45 -6.26 33.12
N VAL A 8 13.86 -5.15 33.60
CA VAL A 8 14.06 -3.80 33.04
C VAL A 8 15.43 -3.21 33.39
N ILE A 9 16.00 -3.58 34.55
CA ILE A 9 17.35 -3.15 34.96
C ILE A 9 18.44 -3.98 34.26
N ALA A 10 18.16 -5.25 33.94
CA ALA A 10 19.13 -6.16 33.33
C ALA A 10 19.26 -6.02 31.79
N LEU A 11 18.26 -5.46 31.11
CA LEU A 11 18.23 -5.36 29.65
C LEU A 11 18.78 -4.01 29.12
N PRO A 12 19.36 -3.98 27.91
CA PRO A 12 19.83 -2.75 27.28
C PRO A 12 18.71 -1.71 27.13
N LYS A 13 19.04 -0.42 27.36
CA LYS A 13 18.11 0.73 27.46
C LYS A 13 16.89 0.69 26.50
N PRO A 14 17.00 0.44 25.18
CA PRO A 14 15.83 0.44 24.29
C PRO A 14 14.92 -0.79 24.45
N HIS A 15 15.50 -1.97 24.71
CA HIS A 15 14.72 -3.20 24.91
C HIS A 15 14.07 -3.22 26.29
N GLY A 16 14.72 -2.64 27.32
CA GLY A 16 14.17 -2.47 28.65
C GLY A 16 12.91 -1.60 28.67
N ILE A 17 12.89 -0.47 27.95
CA ILE A 17 11.70 0.41 27.87
C ILE A 17 10.52 -0.30 27.19
N ARG A 18 10.77 -1.01 26.08
CA ARG A 18 9.71 -1.77 25.39
C ARG A 18 9.13 -2.88 26.28
N ALA A 19 9.99 -3.60 27.00
CA ALA A 19 9.56 -4.64 27.94
C ALA A 19 8.76 -4.07 29.12
N LEU A 20 9.16 -2.90 29.65
CA LEU A 20 8.40 -2.20 30.70
C LEU A 20 7.00 -1.84 30.21
N ILE A 21 6.89 -1.20 29.04
CA ILE A 21 5.60 -0.79 28.45
C ILE A 21 4.71 -2.02 28.25
N ALA A 22 5.21 -3.07 27.60
CA ALA A 22 4.47 -4.31 27.39
C ALA A 22 4.00 -4.94 28.70
N SER A 23 4.86 -5.01 29.71
CA SER A 23 4.51 -5.53 31.03
C SER A 23 3.45 -4.69 31.74
N THR A 24 3.50 -3.36 31.63
CA THR A 24 2.48 -2.47 32.21
C THR A 24 1.13 -2.60 31.52
N ILE A 25 1.10 -2.71 30.19
CA ILE A 25 -0.13 -2.91 29.42
C ILE A 25 -0.76 -4.26 29.76
N LEU A 26 0.05 -5.33 29.77
CA LEU A 26 -0.44 -6.67 30.11
C LEU A 26 -1.05 -6.70 31.52
N ARG A 27 -0.44 -5.99 32.46
CA ARG A 27 -0.97 -5.85 33.82
C ARG A 27 -2.30 -5.09 33.85
N LEU A 28 -2.40 -3.97 33.13
CA LEU A 28 -3.64 -3.18 33.01
C LEU A 28 -4.80 -4.03 32.47
N ILE A 29 -4.53 -4.86 31.44
CA ILE A 29 -5.51 -5.79 30.87
C ILE A 29 -6.01 -6.78 31.93
N PHE A 30 -5.10 -7.40 32.69
CA PHE A 30 -5.48 -8.37 33.73
C PHE A 30 -6.14 -7.76 34.97
N SER A 31 -5.86 -6.49 35.31
CA SER A 31 -6.41 -5.86 36.52
C SER A 31 -7.69 -5.07 36.28
N VAL A 32 -7.80 -4.34 35.17
CA VAL A 32 -8.93 -3.42 34.90
C VAL A 32 -9.87 -3.99 33.84
N GLY A 33 -9.41 -4.96 33.04
CA GLY A 33 -10.13 -5.51 31.91
C GLY A 33 -9.71 -4.88 30.57
N LEU A 34 -10.11 -5.52 29.48
CA LEU A 34 -9.67 -5.16 28.13
C LEU A 34 -10.26 -3.81 27.65
N GLN A 35 -11.57 -3.65 27.74
CA GLN A 35 -12.29 -2.47 27.24
C GLN A 35 -11.83 -1.14 27.87
N PRO A 36 -11.74 -0.99 29.21
CA PRO A 36 -11.22 0.25 29.81
C PRO A 36 -9.74 0.49 29.51
N THR A 37 -8.94 -0.57 29.37
CA THR A 37 -7.52 -0.46 29.00
C THR A 37 -7.36 0.08 27.57
N LEU A 38 -8.19 -0.40 26.63
CA LEU A 38 -8.20 0.11 25.24
C LEU A 38 -8.61 1.58 25.17
N PHE A 39 -9.64 1.99 25.93
CA PHE A 39 -10.05 3.39 25.99
C PHE A 39 -8.92 4.30 26.52
N LEU A 40 -8.24 3.87 27.59
CA LEU A 40 -7.10 4.61 28.16
C LEU A 40 -5.94 4.74 27.17
N LEU A 41 -5.57 3.65 26.48
CA LEU A 41 -4.51 3.66 25.47
C LEU A 41 -4.88 4.51 24.26
N GLY A 42 -6.14 4.44 23.82
CA GLY A 42 -6.68 5.28 22.74
C GLY A 42 -6.61 6.76 23.07
N ALA A 43 -7.07 7.15 24.27
CA ALA A 43 -6.97 8.53 24.75
C ALA A 43 -5.51 9.00 24.84
N PHE A 44 -4.60 8.16 25.36
CA PHE A 44 -3.17 8.47 25.40
C PHE A 44 -2.58 8.65 23.99
N ASN A 45 -2.99 7.84 23.01
CA ASN A 45 -2.56 7.96 21.63
C ASN A 45 -3.02 9.29 21.01
N VAL A 46 -4.29 9.67 21.19
CA VAL A 46 -4.82 10.96 20.73
C VAL A 46 -4.03 12.11 21.35
N CYS A 47 -3.79 12.10 22.67
CA CYS A 47 -3.00 13.12 23.35
C CYS A 47 -1.59 13.23 22.76
N ASN A 48 -0.89 12.10 22.58
CA ASN A 48 0.45 12.11 21.97
C ASN A 48 0.44 12.64 20.54
N LYS A 49 -0.57 12.29 19.74
CA LYS A 49 -0.68 12.77 18.36
C LYS A 49 -0.95 14.27 18.30
N ILE A 50 -1.73 14.81 19.24
CA ILE A 50 -1.93 16.26 19.39
C ILE A 50 -0.60 16.96 19.74
N ILE A 51 0.15 16.43 20.71
CA ILE A 51 1.46 16.98 21.09
C ILE A 51 2.43 16.95 19.89
N PHE A 52 2.47 15.82 19.17
CA PHE A 52 3.28 15.68 17.97
C PHE A 52 2.88 16.70 16.90
N LEU A 53 1.58 16.88 16.64
CA LEU A 53 1.09 17.84 15.66
C LEU A 53 1.50 19.28 16.03
N MET A 54 1.36 19.65 17.31
CA MET A 54 1.79 20.98 17.78
C MET A 54 3.31 21.17 17.64
N SER A 55 4.10 20.13 17.95
CA SER A 55 5.55 20.15 17.75
C SER A 55 5.93 20.26 16.27
N PHE A 56 5.27 19.52 15.38
CA PHE A 56 5.49 19.57 13.94
C PHE A 56 5.22 20.96 13.37
N VAL A 57 4.05 21.54 13.70
CA VAL A 57 3.67 22.87 13.23
C VAL A 57 4.63 23.94 13.78
N GLY A 58 5.10 23.79 15.01
CA GLY A 58 6.12 24.66 15.60
C GLY A 58 7.48 24.57 14.91
N ASN A 59 7.97 23.36 14.64
CA ASN A 59 9.29 23.13 14.05
C ASN A 59 9.37 23.56 12.57
N CYS A 60 8.32 23.28 11.80
CA CYS A 60 8.27 23.65 10.38
C CYS A 60 7.91 25.12 10.15
N GLY A 61 7.54 25.87 11.21
CA GLY A 61 7.20 27.29 11.11
C GLY A 61 5.99 27.58 10.21
N THR A 62 5.12 26.59 9.99
CA THR A 62 3.99 26.68 9.02
C THR A 62 2.99 27.78 9.39
N PHE A 63 2.93 28.21 10.66
CA PHE A 63 2.15 29.37 11.10
C PHE A 63 2.53 30.68 10.39
N THR A 64 3.81 30.86 10.02
CA THR A 64 4.29 32.11 9.39
C THR A 64 3.77 32.29 7.95
N ARG A 65 3.36 31.19 7.30
CA ARG A 65 2.95 31.16 5.88
C ARG A 65 1.44 31.40 5.67
N GLY A 66 0.67 31.44 6.76
CA GLY A 66 -0.79 31.65 6.77
C GLY A 66 -1.62 30.36 6.65
N TYR A 67 -2.86 30.40 7.13
CA TYR A 67 -3.75 29.23 7.25
C TYR A 67 -4.07 28.53 5.92
N LYS A 68 -4.25 29.30 4.84
CA LYS A 68 -4.54 28.74 3.51
C LYS A 68 -3.36 27.91 2.97
N ALA A 69 -2.12 28.34 3.20
CA ALA A 69 -0.95 27.60 2.78
C ALA A 69 -0.78 26.31 3.61
N MET A 70 -1.17 26.35 4.89
CA MET A 70 -1.10 25.21 5.80
C MET A 70 -2.06 24.07 5.40
N ILE A 71 -3.30 24.37 5.00
CA ILE A 71 -4.26 23.34 4.55
C ILE A 71 -3.84 22.71 3.21
N MET A 72 -3.14 23.45 2.37
CA MET A 72 -2.65 22.94 1.08
C MET A 72 -1.41 22.05 1.22
N ASP A 73 -0.81 21.99 2.41
CA ASP A 73 0.35 21.15 2.67
C ASP A 73 -0.08 19.69 2.93
N VAL A 74 0.40 18.78 2.07
CA VAL A 74 0.03 17.36 2.08
C VAL A 74 0.53 16.69 3.36
N GLU A 75 1.70 17.08 3.87
CA GLU A 75 2.26 16.51 5.09
C GLU A 75 1.40 16.86 6.31
N PHE A 76 0.94 18.11 6.40
CA PHE A 76 0.05 18.53 7.47
C PHE A 76 -1.31 17.81 7.39
N LEU A 77 -1.89 17.73 6.18
CA LEU A 77 -3.18 17.07 5.96
C LEU A 77 -3.12 15.57 6.33
N TYR A 78 -2.01 14.90 6.04
CA TYR A 78 -1.76 13.52 6.47
C TYR A 78 -1.81 13.42 7.99
N HIS A 79 -1.04 14.23 8.72
CA HIS A 79 -1.03 14.17 10.20
C HIS A 79 -2.39 14.52 10.82
N LEU A 80 -3.13 15.45 10.23
CA LEU A 80 -4.48 15.81 10.63
C LEU A 80 -5.47 14.65 10.41
N LEU A 81 -5.41 13.99 9.25
CA LEU A 81 -6.23 12.82 8.94
C LEU A 81 -5.96 11.68 9.94
N TYR A 82 -4.69 11.43 10.28
CA TYR A 82 -4.35 10.42 11.29
C TYR A 82 -4.90 10.77 12.68
N LEU A 83 -4.87 12.05 13.07
CA LEU A 83 -5.50 12.49 14.32
C LEU A 83 -7.01 12.23 14.31
N LEU A 84 -7.68 12.49 13.18
CA LEU A 84 -9.10 12.19 13.00
C LEU A 84 -9.40 10.69 13.12
N ILE A 85 -8.60 9.84 12.47
CA ILE A 85 -8.74 8.38 12.56
C ILE A 85 -8.51 7.88 13.99
N CYS A 86 -7.52 8.43 14.72
CA CYS A 86 -7.32 8.12 16.14
C CYS A 86 -8.56 8.49 16.99
N ALA A 87 -9.19 9.65 16.73
CA ALA A 87 -10.39 10.06 17.44
C ALA A 87 -11.60 9.17 17.10
N LEU A 88 -11.78 8.80 15.83
CA LEU A 88 -12.82 7.85 15.40
C LEU A 88 -12.62 6.47 16.02
N GLY A 89 -11.38 6.03 16.20
CA GLY A 89 -11.05 4.79 16.91
C GLY A 89 -11.44 4.80 18.40
N LEU A 90 -11.47 5.99 19.02
CA LEU A 90 -11.85 6.15 20.42
C LEU A 90 -13.38 6.31 20.61
N PHE A 91 -14.04 7.04 19.72
CA PHE A 91 -15.46 7.42 19.89
C PHE A 91 -16.45 6.57 19.09
N VAL A 92 -16.03 5.91 18.00
CA VAL A 92 -16.93 5.19 17.09
C VAL A 92 -16.74 3.69 17.17
N HIS A 93 -15.57 3.18 16.79
CA HIS A 93 -15.31 1.73 16.74
C HIS A 93 -13.80 1.42 16.69
N GLU A 94 -13.38 0.32 17.30
CA GLU A 94 -11.97 -0.08 17.41
C GLU A 94 -11.31 -0.39 16.06
N PHE A 95 -12.11 -0.68 15.03
CA PHE A 95 -11.65 -0.96 13.66
C PHE A 95 -10.73 0.15 13.11
N PHE A 96 -10.97 1.41 13.44
CA PHE A 96 -10.15 2.52 12.93
C PHE A 96 -8.69 2.47 13.41
N TYR A 97 -8.39 1.78 14.52
CA TYR A 97 -7.01 1.56 14.94
C TYR A 97 -6.20 0.71 13.95
N SER A 98 -6.86 -0.16 13.16
CA SER A 98 -6.19 -0.94 12.12
C SER A 98 -5.60 -0.06 11.02
N LEU A 99 -6.26 1.05 10.68
CA LEU A 99 -5.80 2.00 9.66
C LEU A 99 -4.57 2.78 10.11
N LEU A 100 -4.37 2.96 11.43
CA LEU A 100 -3.18 3.64 11.95
C LEU A 100 -1.90 2.85 11.69
N LEU A 101 -1.99 1.53 11.48
CA LEU A 101 -0.84 0.68 11.17
C LEU A 101 -0.19 1.03 9.83
N PHE A 102 -0.94 1.65 8.90
CA PHE A 102 -0.39 2.12 7.63
C PHE A 102 0.67 3.22 7.81
N ASP A 103 0.76 3.86 8.97
CA ASP A 103 1.83 4.83 9.28
C ASP A 103 3.23 4.20 9.17
N LEU A 104 3.36 2.89 9.39
CA LEU A 104 4.61 2.16 9.22
C LEU A 104 5.19 2.33 7.80
N VAL A 105 4.32 2.36 6.79
CA VAL A 105 4.70 2.50 5.39
C VAL A 105 5.31 3.87 5.10
N TYR A 106 4.76 4.94 5.70
CA TYR A 106 5.27 6.29 5.52
C TYR A 106 6.58 6.51 6.29
N ARG A 107 6.69 5.90 7.47
CA ARG A 107 7.88 6.01 8.33
C ARG A 107 9.10 5.29 7.77
N GLU A 108 8.90 4.21 7.04
CA GLU A 108 9.97 3.35 6.55
C GLU A 108 10.25 3.62 5.06
N GLU A 109 11.41 4.19 4.75
CA GLU A 109 11.79 4.55 3.37
C GLU A 109 11.79 3.35 2.43
N THR A 110 12.14 2.16 2.92
CA THR A 110 12.18 0.94 2.11
C THR A 110 10.79 0.54 1.63
N LEU A 111 9.78 0.57 2.50
CA LEU A 111 8.39 0.28 2.15
C LEU A 111 7.80 1.36 1.23
N LEU A 112 8.12 2.62 1.48
CA LEU A 112 7.70 3.72 0.63
C LEU A 112 8.24 3.56 -0.80
N ASN A 113 9.47 3.07 -0.95
CA ASN A 113 10.05 2.80 -2.27
C ASN A 113 9.34 1.66 -3.01
N VAL A 114 8.85 0.64 -2.29
CA VAL A 114 8.01 -0.42 -2.87
C VAL A 114 6.67 0.12 -3.37
N ILE A 115 6.05 1.06 -2.66
CA ILE A 115 4.84 1.72 -3.17
C ILE A 115 5.15 2.64 -4.35
N LYS A 116 6.30 3.33 -4.30
CA LYS A 116 6.77 4.18 -5.40
C LYS A 116 7.01 3.41 -6.68
N SER A 117 7.45 2.16 -6.64
CA SER A 117 7.63 1.37 -7.87
C SER A 117 6.29 1.20 -8.62
N VAL A 118 5.22 0.86 -7.91
CA VAL A 118 3.89 0.71 -8.51
C VAL A 118 3.27 2.06 -8.92
N THR A 119 3.43 3.10 -8.10
CA THR A 119 2.78 4.40 -8.34
C THR A 119 3.48 5.26 -9.39
N ARG A 120 4.80 5.10 -9.59
CA ARG A 120 5.58 5.92 -10.53
C ARG A 120 5.17 5.71 -11.99
N ASN A 121 5.09 4.45 -12.44
CA ASN A 121 4.58 4.11 -13.77
C ASN A 121 3.11 3.65 -13.72
N GLY A 122 2.33 4.20 -12.77
CA GLY A 122 0.94 3.81 -12.56
C GLY A 122 0.06 3.95 -13.81
N ARG A 123 0.36 4.91 -14.69
CA ARG A 123 -0.35 5.06 -15.98
C ARG A 123 -0.22 3.82 -16.85
N SER A 124 0.98 3.23 -16.95
CA SER A 124 1.23 2.04 -17.76
C SER A 124 0.57 0.80 -17.16
N ILE A 125 0.58 0.68 -15.82
CA ILE A 125 -0.12 -0.40 -15.11
C ILE A 125 -1.63 -0.30 -15.34
N ILE A 126 -2.22 0.90 -15.18
CA ILE A 126 -3.64 1.12 -15.42
C ILE A 126 -3.99 0.81 -16.89
N LEU A 127 -3.19 1.26 -17.85
CA LEU A 127 -3.42 0.97 -19.27
C LEU A 127 -3.37 -0.54 -19.56
N THR A 128 -2.44 -1.26 -18.93
CA THR A 128 -2.33 -2.72 -19.03
C THR A 128 -3.52 -3.42 -18.38
N ALA A 129 -4.00 -2.94 -17.23
CA ALA A 129 -5.20 -3.46 -16.59
C ALA A 129 -6.47 -3.21 -17.42
N VAL A 130 -6.56 -2.05 -18.09
CA VAL A 130 -7.63 -1.77 -19.05
C VAL A 130 -7.55 -2.71 -20.26
N LEU A 131 -6.36 -2.97 -20.80
CA LEU A 131 -6.16 -3.97 -21.83
C LEU A 131 -6.59 -5.37 -21.37
N ALA A 132 -6.23 -5.75 -20.14
CA ALA A 132 -6.66 -7.01 -19.52
C ALA A 132 -8.19 -7.11 -19.46
N LEU A 133 -8.85 -6.04 -19.01
CA LEU A 133 -10.30 -5.97 -18.91
C LEU A 133 -10.97 -6.08 -20.28
N ILE A 134 -10.44 -5.43 -21.31
CA ILE A 134 -10.94 -5.53 -22.69
C ILE A 134 -10.79 -6.96 -23.20
N LEU A 135 -9.65 -7.61 -22.97
CA LEU A 135 -9.45 -9.00 -23.40
C LEU A 135 -10.39 -9.95 -22.67
N VAL A 136 -10.50 -9.84 -21.34
CA VAL A 136 -11.45 -10.62 -20.54
C VAL A 136 -12.89 -10.41 -21.03
N TYR A 137 -13.27 -9.18 -21.34
CA TYR A 137 -14.58 -8.85 -21.92
C TYR A 137 -14.83 -9.57 -23.26
N LEU A 138 -13.86 -9.57 -24.18
CA LEU A 138 -13.97 -10.28 -25.46
C LEU A 138 -14.12 -11.79 -25.27
N PHE A 139 -13.30 -12.40 -24.41
CA PHE A 139 -13.42 -13.81 -24.07
C PHE A 139 -14.76 -14.13 -23.41
N SER A 140 -15.29 -13.23 -22.58
CA SER A 140 -16.59 -13.41 -21.92
C SER A 140 -17.77 -13.38 -22.90
N ILE A 141 -17.71 -12.55 -23.97
CA ILE A 141 -18.71 -12.58 -25.05
C ILE A 141 -18.67 -13.91 -25.78
N VAL A 142 -17.47 -14.40 -26.12
CA VAL A 142 -17.32 -15.71 -26.80
C VAL A 142 -17.82 -16.84 -25.91
N GLY A 143 -17.47 -16.81 -24.61
CA GLY A 143 -17.98 -17.75 -23.61
C GLY A 143 -19.50 -17.72 -23.51
N TYR A 144 -20.10 -16.53 -23.45
CA TYR A 144 -21.55 -16.37 -23.36
C TYR A 144 -22.31 -16.87 -24.60
N LEU A 145 -21.74 -16.68 -25.80
CA LEU A 145 -22.42 -17.06 -27.04
C LEU A 145 -22.28 -18.56 -27.36
N PHE A 146 -21.14 -19.18 -27.05
CA PHE A 146 -20.84 -20.55 -27.47
C PHE A 146 -20.76 -21.58 -26.34
N PHE A 147 -20.42 -21.16 -25.12
CA PHE A 147 -20.12 -22.05 -23.98
C PHE A 147 -20.95 -21.73 -22.74
N LYS A 148 -22.09 -21.06 -22.89
CA LYS A 148 -22.95 -20.62 -21.78
C LYS A 148 -23.25 -21.74 -20.79
N ASP A 149 -23.60 -22.92 -21.32
CA ASP A 149 -24.07 -24.05 -20.53
C ASP A 149 -22.94 -24.75 -19.76
N ASP A 150 -21.68 -24.50 -20.12
CA ASP A 150 -20.50 -25.08 -19.46
C ASP A 150 -20.05 -24.30 -18.21
N PHE A 151 -20.61 -23.11 -17.95
CA PHE A 151 -20.33 -22.28 -16.76
C PHE A 151 -21.15 -22.74 -15.55
N ILE A 152 -20.79 -23.89 -15.01
CA ILE A 152 -21.40 -24.47 -13.81
C ILE A 152 -20.39 -24.37 -12.67
N LEU A 153 -20.78 -23.69 -11.59
CA LEU A 153 -19.94 -23.55 -10.39
C LEU A 153 -20.59 -24.28 -9.22
N GLU A 154 -19.78 -25.00 -8.44
CA GLU A 154 -20.18 -25.58 -7.17
C GLU A 154 -20.20 -24.48 -6.10
N VAL A 155 -21.36 -24.30 -5.47
CA VAL A 155 -21.66 -23.25 -4.49
C VAL A 155 -22.21 -23.90 -3.22
N ASP A 156 -21.65 -23.54 -2.08
CA ASP A 156 -22.20 -23.90 -0.78
C ASP A 156 -23.36 -22.96 -0.44
N LYS A 157 -24.60 -23.46 -0.52
CA LYS A 157 -25.80 -22.69 -0.15
C LYS A 157 -25.84 -22.46 1.36
N LEU A 158 -26.09 -21.21 1.76
CA LEU A 158 -26.30 -20.88 3.18
C LEU A 158 -27.64 -21.47 3.63
N PRO A 159 -27.69 -22.32 4.68
CA PRO A 159 -28.96 -22.86 5.16
C PRO A 159 -29.86 -21.73 5.69
N ASN A 160 -31.08 -21.67 5.20
CA ASN A 160 -32.09 -20.73 5.69
C ASN A 160 -32.55 -21.16 7.10
N GLU A 161 -32.13 -20.44 8.14
CA GLU A 161 -32.55 -20.63 9.54
C GLU A 161 -34.04 -20.34 9.82
N THR A 162 -34.93 -20.39 8.83
CA THR A 162 -36.36 -20.02 8.99
C THR A 162 -37.33 -21.21 8.97
N LEU A 163 -36.85 -22.45 8.92
CA LEU A 163 -37.71 -23.66 8.89
C LEU A 163 -37.23 -24.78 9.83
N LEU A 164 -36.93 -24.46 11.09
CA LEU A 164 -36.89 -25.48 12.14
C LEU A 164 -38.26 -25.56 12.82
N PRO A 165 -38.92 -26.74 12.88
CA PRO A 165 -40.13 -26.89 13.66
C PRO A 165 -39.79 -26.81 15.15
N ASP A 166 -40.56 -25.97 15.83
CA ASP A 166 -40.68 -25.80 17.27
C ASP A 166 -40.42 -27.09 18.08
N ARG A 167 -39.37 -27.05 18.91
CA ARG A 167 -39.31 -27.82 20.15
C ARG A 167 -38.81 -26.94 21.28
N THR A 168 -39.80 -26.47 22.01
CA THR A 168 -39.77 -26.00 23.40
C THR A 168 -38.94 -26.95 24.28
N GLU A 169 -37.97 -26.43 25.03
CA GLU A 169 -37.94 -26.40 26.52
C GLU A 169 -36.58 -25.84 27.04
N PRO A 170 -36.53 -25.26 28.26
CA PRO A 170 -35.48 -24.36 28.70
C PRO A 170 -34.41 -25.01 29.60
N GLY A 171 -33.17 -24.51 29.51
CA GLY A 171 -32.22 -24.51 30.63
C GLY A 171 -31.10 -25.55 30.61
N GLU A 172 -29.89 -25.00 30.74
CA GLU A 172 -28.70 -25.57 31.40
C GLU A 172 -27.70 -26.46 30.62
N THR A 173 -26.51 -25.86 30.47
CA THR A 173 -25.16 -26.44 30.62
C THR A 173 -24.49 -27.21 29.47
N MET A 174 -23.26 -26.75 29.20
CA MET A 174 -22.24 -27.39 28.37
C MET A 174 -21.76 -28.69 28.99
N THR A 175 -21.91 -29.81 28.28
CA THR A 175 -20.98 -30.97 28.15
C THR A 175 -21.76 -32.15 27.59
N GLY A 176 -21.25 -32.85 26.57
CA GLY A 176 -21.74 -34.19 26.25
C GLY A 176 -21.48 -34.67 24.83
N GLU A 177 -20.36 -35.38 24.68
CA GLU A 177 -20.26 -36.64 23.92
C GLU A 177 -20.32 -36.63 22.38
N PHE A 178 -19.11 -36.61 21.80
CA PHE A 178 -18.73 -37.57 20.77
C PHE A 178 -19.17 -38.98 21.17
N LEU A 179 -20.13 -39.59 20.45
CA LEU A 179 -20.28 -41.04 20.43
C LEU A 179 -20.56 -41.55 19.01
N TYR A 180 -19.46 -41.98 18.38
CA TYR A 180 -19.46 -43.08 17.42
C TYR A 180 -19.56 -44.38 18.23
N SER A 181 -20.58 -45.21 17.99
CA SER A 181 -20.53 -46.64 18.36
C SER A 181 -21.59 -47.42 17.58
N ASP A 182 -21.10 -48.25 16.66
CA ASP A 182 -21.76 -49.48 16.22
C ASP A 182 -22.28 -50.29 17.42
N VAL A 183 -23.53 -50.76 17.37
CA VAL A 183 -23.97 -51.98 18.07
C VAL A 183 -25.13 -52.63 17.30
N CYS A 184 -24.83 -53.65 16.48
CA CYS A 184 -25.80 -54.70 16.17
C CYS A 184 -25.80 -55.73 17.31
N LYS A 185 -26.97 -56.01 17.90
CA LYS A 185 -27.12 -57.03 18.95
C LYS A 185 -27.71 -58.30 18.34
N ALA A 186 -26.93 -59.38 18.38
CA ALA A 186 -27.35 -60.71 17.95
C ALA A 186 -28.29 -61.36 18.98
N GLY A 187 -29.48 -61.79 18.53
CA GLY A 187 -30.40 -62.61 19.32
C GLY A 187 -31.80 -62.72 18.73
N SER A 188 -32.07 -63.84 18.07
CA SER A 188 -33.36 -64.33 17.54
C SER A 188 -33.74 -63.90 16.11
N SER A 189 -34.29 -64.88 15.40
CA SER A 189 -34.42 -65.05 13.95
C SER A 189 -35.40 -64.10 13.24
N GLU A 190 -34.97 -63.71 12.02
CA GLU A 190 -35.73 -63.31 10.82
C GLU A 190 -35.55 -61.85 10.30
N ASN A 191 -35.00 -61.78 9.08
CA ASN A 191 -34.91 -60.67 8.10
C ASN A 191 -34.58 -59.24 8.57
N CYS A 192 -33.28 -58.92 8.61
CA CYS A 192 -32.85 -57.57 8.25
C CYS A 192 -32.99 -57.41 6.74
N SER A 193 -34.01 -56.67 6.31
CA SER A 193 -34.06 -56.15 4.94
C SER A 193 -32.94 -55.12 4.79
N SER A 194 -32.12 -55.27 3.74
CA SER A 194 -31.12 -54.29 3.35
C SER A 194 -31.79 -52.94 3.09
N ILE A 195 -31.65 -52.01 4.03
CA ILE A 195 -31.93 -50.59 3.78
C ILE A 195 -30.81 -50.12 2.85
N ILE A 196 -31.19 -49.72 1.64
CA ILE A 196 -30.35 -49.00 0.68
C ILE A 196 -29.64 -47.87 1.44
N PRO A 197 -28.33 -47.63 1.26
CA PRO A 197 -27.66 -46.54 1.96
C PRO A 197 -28.23 -45.20 1.46
N SER A 198 -29.18 -44.65 2.21
CA SER A 198 -29.77 -43.33 1.96
C SER A 198 -28.72 -42.21 2.03
N ASP A 199 -27.58 -42.43 2.68
CA ASP A 199 -26.47 -41.47 2.73
C ASP A 199 -25.80 -41.23 1.37
N GLN A 200 -25.83 -42.20 0.44
CA GLN A 200 -25.32 -41.99 -0.92
C GLN A 200 -26.30 -41.23 -1.81
N LEU A 201 -27.61 -41.50 -1.68
CA LEU A 201 -28.64 -40.78 -2.42
C LEU A 201 -28.80 -39.33 -1.93
N ILE A 202 -28.67 -39.09 -0.61
CA ILE A 202 -28.70 -37.73 -0.05
C ILE A 202 -27.43 -36.95 -0.43
N ALA A 203 -26.26 -37.61 -0.51
CA ALA A 203 -25.03 -36.96 -0.97
C ALA A 203 -25.07 -36.62 -2.47
N GLU A 204 -25.59 -37.51 -3.31
CA GLU A 204 -25.75 -37.25 -4.76
C GLU A 204 -26.84 -36.20 -5.05
N GLU A 205 -27.97 -36.20 -4.31
CA GLU A 205 -29.00 -35.16 -4.43
C GLU A 205 -28.53 -33.79 -3.90
N MET A 206 -27.72 -33.76 -2.83
CA MET A 206 -27.08 -32.53 -2.34
C MET A 206 -26.01 -31.99 -3.30
N GLU A 207 -25.25 -32.84 -4.00
CA GLU A 207 -24.23 -32.41 -4.96
C GLU A 207 -24.82 -31.77 -6.23
N GLU A 208 -26.00 -32.20 -6.70
CA GLU A 208 -26.69 -31.54 -7.81
C GLU A 208 -27.36 -30.22 -7.40
N GLU A 209 -27.92 -30.13 -6.18
CA GLU A 209 -28.47 -28.86 -5.69
C GLU A 209 -27.41 -27.77 -5.50
N ASN A 210 -26.13 -28.13 -5.33
CA ASN A 210 -25.03 -27.17 -5.11
C ASN A 210 -24.40 -26.65 -6.40
N LYS A 211 -24.92 -26.98 -7.59
CA LYS A 211 -24.39 -26.49 -8.87
C LYS A 211 -25.24 -25.35 -9.43
N GLU A 212 -24.63 -24.19 -9.62
CA GLU A 212 -25.30 -23.00 -10.15
C GLU A 212 -24.71 -22.55 -11.50
N HIS A 213 -25.59 -22.19 -12.43
CA HIS A 213 -25.21 -21.61 -13.71
C HIS A 213 -24.83 -20.13 -13.53
N THR A 214 -23.56 -19.82 -13.70
CA THR A 214 -23.02 -18.47 -13.38
C THR A 214 -22.96 -17.52 -14.58
N CYS A 215 -23.27 -17.99 -15.79
CA CYS A 215 -23.19 -17.23 -17.04
C CYS A 215 -24.59 -17.03 -17.70
N GLU A 216 -25.65 -16.80 -16.92
CA GLU A 216 -26.99 -16.54 -17.50
C GLU A 216 -27.10 -15.18 -18.20
N THR A 217 -26.41 -14.17 -17.66
CA THR A 217 -26.30 -12.82 -18.24
C THR A 217 -24.84 -12.52 -18.61
N LEU A 218 -24.65 -11.68 -19.63
CA LEU A 218 -23.31 -11.27 -20.05
C LEU A 218 -22.51 -10.63 -18.91
N LEU A 219 -23.16 -9.84 -18.05
CA LEU A 219 -22.51 -9.20 -16.91
C LEU A 219 -22.01 -10.23 -15.90
N MET A 220 -22.85 -11.20 -15.51
CA MET A 220 -22.43 -12.26 -14.59
C MET A 220 -21.32 -13.10 -15.21
N CYS A 221 -21.37 -13.38 -16.51
CA CYS A 221 -20.30 -14.09 -17.20
C CYS A 221 -18.96 -13.34 -17.14
N ILE A 222 -18.96 -12.01 -17.35
CA ILE A 222 -17.76 -11.17 -17.21
C ILE A 222 -17.23 -11.22 -15.79
N VAL A 223 -18.11 -11.10 -14.78
CA VAL A 223 -17.71 -11.15 -13.36
C VAL A 223 -17.11 -12.51 -13.02
N THR A 224 -17.71 -13.61 -13.49
CA THR A 224 -17.22 -14.98 -13.27
C THR A 224 -15.85 -15.20 -13.90
N VAL A 225 -15.65 -14.80 -15.16
CA VAL A 225 -14.35 -14.92 -15.85
C VAL A 225 -13.30 -14.01 -15.20
N LEU A 226 -13.66 -12.80 -14.76
CA LEU A 226 -12.75 -11.87 -14.09
C LEU A 226 -12.34 -12.37 -12.70
N SER A 227 -13.29 -12.88 -11.90
CA SER A 227 -13.09 -13.35 -10.53
C SER A 227 -12.38 -14.70 -10.49
N HIS A 228 -12.99 -15.71 -11.10
CA HIS A 228 -12.53 -17.09 -11.02
C HIS A 228 -11.54 -17.39 -12.15
N GLY A 229 -11.77 -16.89 -13.36
CA GLY A 229 -10.88 -17.17 -14.49
C GLY A 229 -9.48 -16.56 -14.36
N LEU A 230 -9.34 -15.35 -13.79
CA LEU A 230 -8.01 -14.74 -13.56
C LEU A 230 -7.30 -15.28 -12.31
N ARG A 231 -8.06 -15.73 -11.31
CA ARG A 231 -7.52 -16.15 -10.00
C ARG A 231 -7.18 -17.63 -9.96
N SER A 232 -7.93 -18.46 -10.69
CA SER A 232 -7.60 -19.87 -10.90
C SER A 232 -6.35 -19.94 -11.79
N GLY A 233 -5.25 -20.47 -11.25
CA GLY A 233 -3.93 -20.40 -11.89
C GLY A 233 -3.84 -21.00 -13.30
N GLY A 234 -4.75 -21.90 -13.70
CA GLY A 234 -4.84 -22.47 -15.05
C GLY A 234 -5.77 -21.70 -16.01
N GLY A 235 -6.37 -20.59 -15.57
CA GLY A 235 -7.26 -19.76 -16.36
C GLY A 235 -8.74 -20.16 -16.26
N VAL A 236 -9.54 -19.71 -17.22
CA VAL A 236 -10.99 -19.95 -17.27
C VAL A 236 -11.36 -21.43 -17.45
N GLY A 237 -10.47 -22.23 -18.05
CA GLY A 237 -10.69 -23.66 -18.27
C GLY A 237 -10.84 -24.48 -16.99
N ASP A 238 -10.26 -24.04 -15.87
CA ASP A 238 -10.40 -24.70 -14.57
C ASP A 238 -11.77 -24.44 -13.91
N VAL A 239 -12.48 -23.39 -14.36
CA VAL A 239 -13.77 -22.98 -13.81
C VAL A 239 -14.93 -23.66 -14.52
N LEU A 240 -14.77 -23.95 -15.82
CA LEU A 240 -15.81 -24.62 -16.60
C LEU A 240 -15.76 -26.13 -16.41
N ARG A 241 -16.91 -26.75 -16.71
CA ARG A 241 -17.02 -28.20 -16.78
C ARG A 241 -16.00 -28.79 -17.76
N LYS A 242 -15.42 -29.93 -17.39
CA LYS A 242 -14.51 -30.71 -18.24
C LYS A 242 -15.32 -31.35 -19.39
N PRO A 243 -15.02 -31.05 -20.67
CA PRO A 243 -15.78 -31.57 -21.81
C PRO A 243 -15.45 -33.04 -22.09
N SER A 244 -16.42 -33.79 -22.62
CA SER A 244 -16.17 -35.16 -23.13
C SER A 244 -15.51 -35.15 -24.51
N LYS A 245 -14.76 -36.21 -24.85
CA LYS A 245 -14.08 -36.36 -26.15
C LYS A 245 -15.05 -36.47 -27.34
N GLU A 246 -16.30 -36.84 -27.08
CA GLU A 246 -17.32 -37.10 -28.08
C GLU A 246 -18.10 -35.83 -28.49
N GLU A 247 -17.90 -34.72 -27.77
CA GLU A 247 -18.60 -33.47 -28.03
C GLU A 247 -18.02 -32.77 -29.28
N PRO A 248 -18.87 -32.26 -30.20
CA PRO A 248 -18.40 -31.66 -31.46
C PRO A 248 -17.58 -30.38 -31.25
N LEU A 249 -17.75 -29.71 -30.11
CA LEU A 249 -17.07 -28.47 -29.74
C LEU A 249 -15.83 -28.69 -28.87
N PHE A 250 -15.41 -29.94 -28.64
CA PHE A 250 -14.25 -30.26 -27.80
C PHE A 250 -12.97 -29.51 -28.23
N ALA A 251 -12.66 -29.54 -29.53
CA ALA A 251 -11.46 -28.86 -30.04
C ALA A 251 -11.53 -27.33 -29.90
N ALA A 252 -12.71 -26.74 -30.15
CA ALA A 252 -12.92 -25.31 -30.00
C ALA A 252 -12.79 -24.87 -28.53
N ARG A 253 -13.30 -25.70 -27.59
CA ARG A 253 -13.18 -25.51 -26.15
C ARG A 253 -11.72 -25.50 -25.68
N VAL A 254 -10.92 -26.48 -26.11
CA VAL A 254 -9.49 -26.55 -25.78
C VAL A 254 -8.72 -25.34 -26.32
N ILE A 255 -9.01 -24.91 -27.55
CA ILE A 255 -8.38 -23.72 -28.13
C ILE A 255 -8.77 -22.46 -27.34
N TYR A 256 -10.04 -22.32 -26.96
CA TYR A 256 -10.51 -21.20 -26.15
C TYR A 256 -9.77 -21.12 -24.80
N ASP A 257 -9.63 -22.24 -24.09
CA ASP A 257 -8.95 -22.30 -22.80
C ASP A 257 -7.45 -22.00 -22.91
N LEU A 258 -6.78 -22.56 -23.92
CA LEU A 258 -5.36 -22.30 -24.17
C LEU A 258 -5.11 -20.84 -24.57
N LEU A 259 -5.95 -20.26 -25.44
CA LEU A 259 -5.82 -18.86 -25.84
C LEU A 259 -6.02 -17.92 -24.65
N PHE A 260 -7.01 -18.20 -23.80
CA PHE A 260 -7.22 -17.41 -22.58
C PHE A 260 -6.00 -17.49 -21.65
N PHE A 261 -5.49 -18.70 -21.41
CA PHE A 261 -4.32 -18.91 -20.55
C PHE A 261 -3.08 -18.17 -21.07
N PHE A 262 -2.71 -18.35 -22.34
CA PHE A 262 -1.53 -17.69 -22.89
C PHE A 262 -1.69 -16.17 -23.00
N MET A 263 -2.82 -15.67 -23.48
CA MET A 263 -3.00 -14.23 -23.72
C MET A 263 -3.22 -13.47 -22.41
N VAL A 264 -4.10 -13.94 -21.54
CA VAL A 264 -4.52 -13.18 -20.36
C VAL A 264 -3.63 -13.45 -19.15
N ILE A 265 -3.30 -14.72 -18.87
CA ILE A 265 -2.48 -15.06 -17.71
C ILE A 265 -1.00 -14.86 -18.03
N ILE A 266 -0.48 -15.54 -19.06
CA ILE A 266 0.96 -15.52 -19.32
C ILE A 266 1.44 -14.18 -19.87
N ILE A 267 0.73 -13.57 -20.83
CA ILE A 267 1.18 -12.31 -21.42
C ILE A 267 0.78 -11.13 -20.55
N VAL A 268 -0.52 -10.92 -20.31
CA VAL A 268 -0.99 -9.68 -19.67
C VAL A 268 -0.62 -9.58 -18.19
N LEU A 269 -0.84 -10.63 -17.40
CA LEU A 269 -0.52 -10.57 -15.96
C LEU A 269 0.99 -10.46 -15.71
N ASN A 270 1.83 -11.16 -16.48
CA ASN A 270 3.28 -11.01 -16.39
C ASN A 270 3.80 -9.68 -16.94
N LEU A 271 3.08 -9.03 -17.88
CA LEU A 271 3.41 -7.67 -18.31
C LEU A 271 3.27 -6.68 -17.14
N ILE A 272 2.20 -6.80 -16.34
CA ILE A 272 2.01 -5.97 -15.14
C ILE A 272 3.19 -6.14 -14.17
N PHE A 273 3.58 -7.38 -13.86
CA PHE A 273 4.77 -7.64 -13.03
C PHE A 273 6.06 -7.14 -13.68
N GLY A 274 6.21 -7.28 -14.99
CA GLY A 274 7.34 -6.79 -15.76
C GLY A 274 7.53 -5.27 -15.62
N VAL A 275 6.45 -4.49 -15.75
CA VAL A 275 6.47 -3.03 -15.54
C VAL A 275 6.86 -2.68 -14.10
N ILE A 276 6.37 -3.43 -13.10
CA ILE A 276 6.74 -3.21 -11.70
C ILE A 276 8.22 -3.51 -11.45
N ILE A 277 8.77 -4.58 -12.04
CA ILE A 277 10.19 -4.92 -11.90
C ILE A 277 11.07 -3.84 -12.56
N ASP A 278 10.68 -3.37 -13.74
CA ASP A 278 11.38 -2.31 -14.47
C ASP A 278 11.43 -1.00 -13.65
N THR A 279 10.28 -0.56 -13.11
CA THR A 279 10.24 0.62 -12.23
C THR A 279 11.10 0.48 -10.98
N PHE A 280 11.22 -0.73 -10.43
CA PHE A 280 12.05 -0.99 -9.26
C PHE A 280 13.54 -0.86 -9.61
N ALA A 281 13.95 -1.35 -10.79
CA ALA A 281 15.29 -1.16 -11.32
C ALA A 281 15.60 0.33 -11.57
N ASP A 282 14.66 1.08 -12.13
CA ASP A 282 14.79 2.53 -12.34
C ASP A 282 14.98 3.30 -11.04
N LEU A 283 14.14 3.05 -10.04
CA LEU A 283 14.22 3.71 -8.73
C LEU A 283 15.57 3.45 -8.04
N ARG A 284 16.10 2.23 -8.18
CA ARG A 284 17.41 1.87 -7.67
C ARG A 284 18.53 2.62 -8.40
N SER A 285 18.49 2.63 -9.73
CA SER A 285 19.48 3.32 -10.57
C SER A 285 19.50 4.82 -10.30
N GLU A 286 18.34 5.44 -10.13
CA GLU A 286 18.25 6.86 -9.80
C GLU A 286 18.77 7.20 -8.40
N LYS A 287 18.44 6.38 -7.40
CA LYS A 287 18.98 6.56 -6.04
C LYS A 287 20.50 6.49 -6.07
N GLN A 288 21.05 5.48 -6.75
CA GLN A 288 22.49 5.30 -6.86
C GLN A 288 23.15 6.46 -7.61
N LYS A 289 22.56 6.93 -8.72
CA LYS A 289 23.04 8.10 -9.46
C LYS A 289 23.02 9.38 -8.61
N LYS A 290 21.98 9.61 -7.81
CA LYS A 290 21.90 10.76 -6.90
C LYS A 290 22.97 10.71 -5.82
N GLU A 291 23.20 9.54 -5.23
CA GLU A 291 24.25 9.34 -4.23
C GLU A 291 25.66 9.50 -4.82
N GLU A 292 25.85 9.08 -6.07
CA GLU A 292 27.09 9.28 -6.81
C GLU A 292 27.35 10.76 -7.06
N ILE A 293 26.41 11.49 -7.68
CA ILE A 293 26.53 12.94 -7.95
C ILE A 293 26.81 13.71 -6.66
N LEU A 294 26.12 13.38 -5.56
CA LEU A 294 26.34 14.05 -4.27
C LEU A 294 27.77 13.85 -3.73
N LYS A 295 28.42 12.72 -4.04
CA LYS A 295 29.78 12.40 -3.58
C LYS A 295 30.86 12.93 -4.53
N THR A 296 30.58 12.91 -5.83
CA THR A 296 31.58 13.20 -6.87
C THR A 296 31.50 14.61 -7.40
N THR A 297 30.38 15.31 -7.27
CA THR A 297 30.17 16.63 -7.89
C THR A 297 29.93 17.69 -6.83
N CYS A 298 30.58 18.85 -6.97
CA CYS A 298 30.34 19.98 -6.07
C CYS A 298 28.97 20.64 -6.35
N PHE A 299 28.19 20.88 -5.30
CA PHE A 299 26.83 21.45 -5.39
C PHE A 299 26.78 22.86 -5.99
N ILE A 300 27.83 23.67 -5.81
CA ILE A 300 27.85 25.08 -6.21
C ILE A 300 28.39 25.24 -7.64
N CYS A 301 29.57 24.71 -7.93
CA CYS A 301 30.23 24.89 -9.24
C CYS A 301 29.97 23.76 -10.24
N GLY A 302 29.44 22.62 -9.81
CA GLY A 302 29.18 21.47 -10.68
C GLY A 302 30.45 20.74 -11.16
N LEU A 303 31.62 21.04 -10.58
CA LEU A 303 32.87 20.34 -10.92
C LEU A 303 32.90 18.95 -10.30
N GLU A 304 33.33 17.99 -11.09
CA GLU A 304 33.59 16.61 -10.66
C GLU A 304 34.90 16.53 -9.85
N ARG A 305 34.96 15.53 -8.97
CA ARG A 305 36.06 15.26 -8.04
C ARG A 305 37.39 15.02 -8.76
N ASP A 306 37.34 14.40 -9.93
CA ASP A 306 38.50 14.09 -10.78
C ASP A 306 39.32 15.34 -11.16
N LYS A 307 38.69 16.53 -11.19
CA LYS A 307 39.36 17.81 -11.49
C LYS A 307 40.26 18.32 -10.36
N PHE A 308 40.19 17.71 -9.18
CA PHE A 308 40.93 18.11 -7.99
C PHE A 308 42.10 17.18 -7.65
N ASP A 309 42.18 15.99 -8.25
CA ASP A 309 43.18 14.95 -7.93
C ASP A 309 44.64 15.37 -8.21
N ASN A 310 44.86 16.40 -9.03
CA ASN A 310 46.18 16.95 -9.38
C ASN A 310 46.35 18.43 -9.00
N LYS A 311 45.49 18.97 -8.14
CA LYS A 311 45.55 20.36 -7.68
C LYS A 311 46.01 20.44 -6.23
N THR A 312 46.44 21.63 -5.82
CA THR A 312 46.85 21.91 -4.44
C THR A 312 45.68 21.84 -3.45
N VAL A 313 44.46 22.11 -3.91
CA VAL A 313 43.24 22.07 -3.10
C VAL A 313 42.51 20.75 -3.35
N THR A 314 42.21 20.04 -2.26
CA THR A 314 41.46 18.78 -2.31
C THR A 314 39.96 19.03 -2.51
N PHE A 315 39.23 18.05 -3.05
CA PHE A 315 37.78 18.18 -3.22
C PHE A 315 37.06 18.40 -1.88
N GLU A 316 37.51 17.75 -0.81
CA GLU A 316 36.95 17.89 0.55
C GLU A 316 37.17 19.28 1.14
N GLU A 317 38.31 19.92 0.87
CA GLU A 317 38.59 21.30 1.27
C GLU A 317 37.78 22.29 0.46
N HIS A 318 37.68 22.08 -0.86
CA HIS A 318 36.87 22.88 -1.77
C HIS A 318 35.40 22.96 -1.33
N ILE A 319 34.77 21.84 -0.94
CA ILE A 319 33.35 21.86 -0.52
C ILE A 319 33.12 22.41 0.89
N LYS A 320 34.14 22.40 1.77
CA LYS A 320 34.01 22.83 3.16
C LYS A 320 34.34 24.29 3.37
N GLU A 321 35.38 24.78 2.71
CA GLU A 321 35.92 26.13 2.91
C GLU A 321 35.49 27.07 1.78
N GLU A 322 35.74 26.72 0.51
CA GLU A 322 35.45 27.59 -0.64
C GLU A 322 33.97 27.59 -1.03
N HIS A 323 33.40 26.41 -1.29
CA HIS A 323 32.06 26.19 -1.82
C HIS A 323 31.12 25.53 -0.81
N ASN A 324 31.13 26.05 0.42
CA ASN A 324 30.21 25.62 1.44
C ASN A 324 28.79 26.15 1.19
N MET A 325 27.82 25.25 0.96
CA MET A 325 26.43 25.62 0.68
C MET A 325 25.81 26.55 1.74
N TRP A 326 26.20 26.40 3.01
CA TRP A 326 25.65 27.18 4.12
C TRP A 326 26.17 28.61 4.14
N HIS A 327 27.44 28.84 3.74
CA HIS A 327 27.99 30.19 3.63
C HIS A 327 27.22 31.03 2.61
N TYR A 328 26.81 30.44 1.48
CA TYR A 328 25.95 31.11 0.50
C TYR A 328 24.59 31.49 1.09
N LEU A 329 23.95 30.59 1.84
CA LEU A 329 22.66 30.89 2.50
C LEU A 329 22.81 32.02 3.53
N CYS A 330 23.84 31.95 4.38
CA CYS A 330 24.13 32.98 5.38
C CYS A 330 24.40 34.34 4.72
N PHE A 331 25.13 34.38 3.61
CA PHE A 331 25.39 35.61 2.87
C PHE A 331 24.12 36.23 2.28
N ILE A 332 23.22 35.41 1.71
CA ILE A 332 21.92 35.90 1.21
C ILE A 332 21.08 36.48 2.36
N VAL A 333 21.08 35.84 3.53
CA VAL A 333 20.37 36.35 4.73
C VAL A 333 21.01 37.66 5.21
N LEU A 334 22.34 37.75 5.24
CA LEU A 334 23.08 38.96 5.60
C LEU A 334 22.67 40.14 4.72
N VAL A 335 22.71 39.97 3.39
CA VAL A 335 22.33 41.02 2.43
C VAL A 335 20.88 41.47 2.64
N LYS A 336 19.97 40.56 2.99
CA LYS A 336 18.55 40.91 3.23
C LYS A 336 18.30 41.67 4.54
N VAL A 337 19.12 41.45 5.56
CA VAL A 337 18.93 42.04 6.90
C VAL A 337 19.76 43.32 7.09
N LYS A 338 20.94 43.38 6.48
CA LYS A 338 21.85 44.53 6.56
C LYS A 338 21.28 45.74 5.81
N ASP A 339 21.52 46.94 6.35
CA ASP A 339 21.06 48.18 5.73
C ASP A 339 21.77 48.44 4.41
N SER A 340 21.01 48.92 3.41
CA SER A 340 21.53 49.17 2.07
C SER A 340 22.63 50.24 1.99
N THR A 341 22.73 51.12 2.98
CA THR A 341 23.78 52.15 3.05
C THR A 341 25.12 51.62 3.57
N GLU A 342 25.10 50.46 4.24
CA GLU A 342 26.30 49.80 4.80
C GLU A 342 26.86 48.70 3.89
N TYR A 343 26.25 48.50 2.71
CA TYR A 343 26.71 47.49 1.78
C TYR A 343 28.14 47.77 1.31
N THR A 344 28.94 46.72 1.25
CA THR A 344 30.19 46.76 0.50
C THR A 344 29.90 46.76 -1.01
N GLY A 345 30.89 47.08 -1.85
CA GLY A 345 30.73 47.04 -3.30
C GLY A 345 30.18 45.70 -3.83
N PRO A 346 30.76 44.55 -3.44
CA PRO A 346 30.24 43.24 -3.81
C PRO A 346 28.83 42.94 -3.26
N GLU A 347 28.53 43.33 -2.02
CA GLU A 347 27.19 43.16 -1.42
C GLU A 347 26.13 43.95 -2.21
N SER A 348 26.45 45.19 -2.60
CA SER A 348 25.57 46.04 -3.40
C SER A 348 25.25 45.40 -4.75
N TYR A 349 26.27 44.85 -5.43
CA TYR A 349 26.10 44.14 -6.69
C TYR A 349 25.19 42.92 -6.54
N VAL A 350 25.42 42.09 -5.52
CA VAL A 350 24.60 40.90 -5.27
C VAL A 350 23.16 41.28 -4.90
N ALA A 351 22.96 42.31 -4.06
CA ALA A 351 21.64 42.82 -3.70
C ALA A 351 20.85 43.28 -4.93
N GLU A 352 21.52 44.00 -5.85
CA GLU A 352 20.92 44.43 -7.11
C GLU A 352 20.53 43.22 -7.99
N MET A 353 21.42 42.23 -8.13
CA MET A 353 21.15 41.02 -8.90
C MET A 353 19.98 40.19 -8.33
N ILE A 354 19.88 40.09 -7.01
CA ILE A 354 18.75 39.43 -6.33
C ILE A 354 17.45 40.19 -6.65
N LYS A 355 17.46 41.52 -6.52
CA LYS A 355 16.29 42.37 -6.80
C LYS A 355 15.83 42.25 -8.25
N MET A 356 16.74 42.29 -9.21
CA MET A 356 16.44 42.09 -10.63
C MET A 356 15.84 40.70 -10.90
N THR A 357 16.36 39.67 -10.23
CA THR A 357 15.88 38.29 -10.39
C THR A 357 14.46 38.11 -9.83
N GLU A 358 14.16 38.68 -8.67
CA GLU A 358 12.81 38.63 -8.08
C GLU A 358 11.80 39.39 -8.95
N GLN A 359 12.18 40.55 -9.50
CA GLN A 359 11.34 41.27 -10.46
C GLN A 359 11.07 40.46 -11.73
N ARG A 360 12.08 39.74 -12.25
CA ARG A 360 11.91 38.84 -13.41
C ARG A 360 10.95 37.69 -13.10
N LYS A 361 11.11 37.02 -11.96
CA LYS A 361 10.20 35.94 -11.53
C LYS A 361 8.77 36.43 -11.38
N GLN A 362 8.59 37.63 -10.83
CA GLN A 362 7.26 38.22 -10.68
C GLN A 362 6.62 38.56 -12.02
N LYS A 363 7.40 39.13 -12.96
CA LYS A 363 6.94 39.37 -14.33
C LYS A 363 6.61 38.08 -15.08
N GLN A 364 7.38 37.00 -14.89
CA GLN A 364 7.05 35.68 -15.44
C GLN A 364 5.75 35.11 -14.85
N ARG A 365 5.53 35.23 -13.54
CA ARG A 365 4.27 34.78 -12.90
C ARG A 365 3.04 35.54 -13.40
N ILE A 366 3.19 36.80 -13.81
CA ILE A 366 2.11 37.64 -14.33
C ILE A 366 2.02 37.52 -15.88
N GLY A 367 2.85 36.70 -16.52
CA GLY A 367 2.84 36.47 -17.97
C GLY A 367 3.40 37.63 -18.80
N LEU A 368 4.15 38.56 -18.18
CA LEU A 368 4.70 39.77 -18.80
C LEU A 368 6.09 39.58 -19.45
N LEU A 369 6.71 38.40 -19.33
CA LEU A 369 8.01 38.07 -19.94
C LEU A 369 7.97 36.68 -20.58
N GLY A 370 8.40 36.58 -21.85
CA GLY A 370 8.74 35.31 -22.50
C GLY A 370 10.01 34.67 -21.91
N HIS A 371 10.25 33.39 -22.22
CA HIS A 371 11.40 32.63 -21.71
C HIS A 371 12.73 33.37 -21.96
N PRO A 372 13.66 33.37 -20.98
CA PRO A 372 14.95 34.03 -21.15
C PRO A 372 15.80 33.30 -22.19
N PRO A 373 16.61 34.02 -23.00
CA PRO A 373 17.64 33.38 -23.80
C PRO A 373 18.66 32.69 -22.89
N PRO A 374 19.30 31.61 -23.35
CA PRO A 374 20.29 30.88 -22.56
C PRO A 374 21.43 31.82 -22.17
N VAL A 375 21.81 31.78 -20.89
CA VAL A 375 22.97 32.50 -20.36
C VAL A 375 24.20 31.92 -21.02
N ALA A 376 24.87 32.70 -21.88
CA ALA A 376 26.17 32.34 -22.42
C ALA A 376 27.19 32.34 -21.29
N VAL A 377 27.59 31.15 -20.86
CA VAL A 377 28.73 30.97 -19.95
C VAL A 377 29.98 31.41 -20.71
N ASN A 378 30.60 32.51 -20.29
CA ASN A 378 31.87 32.98 -20.85
C ASN A 378 33.00 32.08 -20.32
N PRO A 379 33.72 31.30 -21.15
CA PRO A 379 34.70 30.32 -20.68
C PRO A 379 36.01 30.91 -20.12
N GLN A 380 36.16 32.24 -20.07
CA GLN A 380 37.46 32.90 -19.85
C GLN A 380 37.58 33.75 -18.58
N GLN A 381 36.66 33.63 -17.62
CA GLN A 381 36.89 34.21 -16.29
C GLN A 381 37.49 33.14 -15.35
N PRO A 382 38.75 33.29 -14.92
CA PRO A 382 39.29 32.45 -13.86
C PRO A 382 38.50 32.73 -12.57
N ALA A 383 38.24 31.65 -11.83
CA ALA A 383 37.54 31.64 -10.55
C ALA A 383 38.22 32.54 -9.51
#